data_AF-A0A7X4CHS4-F1
#
_entry.id   AF-A0A7X4CHS4-F1
#
_cell.length_a   1.000
_cell.length_b   1.000
_cell.length_c   1.000
_cell.angle_alpha   90.00
_cell.angle_beta   90.00
_cell.angle_gamma   90.00
#
_symmetry.space_group_name_H-M   'P 1'
#
loop_
_entity.id
_entity.type
_entity.pdbx_description
1 polymer ?
#
loop_
_entity_poly.entity_id
_entity_poly.type
_entity_poly.pdbx_seq_one_letter_code
_entity_poly.pdbx_strand_id
1 'polypeptide(L)'
;MKRIYDWDARQQGRNYTAADLRALKGVRKLVQTTANSTEEAAAARDAGLDLVMGNAHNTAAVRAGAPDMFFTAAVALPDFPTEGDVLRAAFRAMKDGADSVYTERGPHVVEVLDREDITVMCHLGLVPRKSTWNGGLRAIGKTAGEAIELWQAFRRMEDAGAFSVEAEVICARVMAEISRRTTLVTSSLGSGSGGDIIYLFQNDICGEQPESPRHARAFGNLHALKERMKVERRAALADFAKEARGGTFPGPDEIADIADAEYAKFLERLA
;
A
#
# COMPACT_ATOMS: atom_id res chain seq x y z
N MET A 1 17.77 -14.64 5.01
CA MET A 1 16.68 -14.05 5.81
C MET A 1 17.22 -13.70 7.19
N LYS A 2 16.83 -12.55 7.74
CA LYS A 2 17.21 -12.03 9.05
C LYS A 2 16.30 -12.63 10.12
N ARG A 3 16.87 -13.08 11.23
CA ARG A 3 16.10 -13.55 12.38
C ARG A 3 15.85 -12.38 13.32
N ILE A 4 14.60 -12.14 13.66
CA ILE A 4 14.19 -11.08 14.58
C ILE A 4 13.21 -11.64 15.62
N TYR A 5 12.99 -10.90 16.69
CA TYR A 5 11.76 -10.99 17.47
C TYR A 5 10.82 -9.89 17.00
N ASP A 6 9.55 -10.22 16.77
CA ASP A 6 8.53 -9.19 16.56
C ASP A 6 8.11 -8.54 17.88
N TRP A 7 7.21 -7.56 17.81
CA TRP A 7 6.75 -6.81 18.98
C TRP A 7 5.87 -7.62 19.95
N ASP A 8 5.51 -8.85 19.59
CA ASP A 8 4.82 -9.80 20.46
C ASP A 8 5.81 -10.88 20.97
N ALA A 9 7.11 -10.61 20.87
CA ALA A 9 8.23 -11.48 21.27
C ALA A 9 8.25 -12.86 20.58
N ARG A 10 7.68 -12.95 19.37
CA ARG A 10 7.72 -14.19 18.56
C ARG A 10 8.91 -14.14 17.61
N GLN A 11 9.61 -15.26 17.45
CA GLN A 11 10.69 -15.34 16.49
C GLN A 11 10.12 -15.31 15.06
N GLN A 12 10.65 -14.41 14.23
CA GLN A 12 10.23 -14.23 12.85
C GLN A 12 11.43 -14.15 11.89
N GLY A 13 11.17 -14.40 10.61
CA GLY A 13 12.08 -14.14 9.51
C GLY A 13 11.71 -12.85 8.77
N ARG A 14 12.71 -12.02 8.42
CA ARG A 14 12.54 -10.86 7.54
C ARG A 14 13.58 -10.82 6.42
N ASN A 15 13.23 -10.28 5.26
CA ASN A 15 14.17 -10.05 4.17
C ASN A 15 15.17 -8.93 4.54
N TYR A 16 14.69 -7.85 5.16
CA TYR A 16 15.46 -6.71 5.65
C TYR A 16 15.01 -6.29 7.05
N THR A 17 15.89 -5.57 7.74
CA THR A 17 15.61 -4.81 8.97
C THR A 17 15.87 -3.33 8.72
N ALA A 18 15.42 -2.44 9.62
CA ALA A 18 15.73 -1.01 9.52
C ALA A 18 17.26 -0.74 9.46
N ALA A 19 18.06 -1.54 10.17
CA ALA A 19 19.52 -1.47 10.11
C ALA A 19 20.06 -1.87 8.72
N ASP A 20 19.51 -2.91 8.09
CA ASP A 20 19.88 -3.27 6.72
C ASP A 20 19.52 -2.15 5.74
N LEU A 21 18.34 -1.53 5.86
CA LEU A 21 17.94 -0.41 5.00
C LEU A 21 18.89 0.79 5.14
N ARG A 22 19.30 1.12 6.37
CA ARG A 22 20.33 2.15 6.61
C ARG A 22 21.68 1.78 5.99
N ALA A 23 22.10 0.52 6.09
CA ALA A 23 23.37 0.06 5.51
C ALA A 23 23.35 0.00 3.97
N LEU A 24 22.18 -0.17 3.36
CA LEU A 24 22.01 -0.22 1.91
C LEU A 24 21.86 1.17 1.27
N LYS A 25 21.59 2.21 2.07
CA LYS A 25 21.49 3.60 1.64
C LYS A 25 22.72 4.00 0.80
N GLY A 26 22.49 4.54 -0.39
CA GLY A 26 23.54 4.91 -1.34
C GLY A 26 24.35 3.75 -1.95
N VAL A 27 24.12 2.50 -1.54
CA VAL A 27 24.86 1.30 -1.98
C VAL A 27 24.04 0.47 -2.97
N ARG A 28 22.77 0.18 -2.63
CA ARG A 28 21.88 -0.63 -3.48
C ARG A 28 20.56 0.10 -3.65
N LYS A 29 20.07 0.15 -4.89
CA LYS A 29 18.72 0.61 -5.18
C LYS A 29 17.73 -0.49 -4.78
N LEU A 30 16.72 -0.11 -3.99
CA LEU A 30 15.61 -0.98 -3.65
C LEU A 30 14.35 -0.54 -4.38
N VAL A 31 13.40 -1.45 -4.54
CA VAL A 31 12.08 -1.16 -5.12
C VAL A 31 10.96 -1.45 -4.14
N GLN A 32 10.02 -0.51 -4.03
CA GLN A 32 8.89 -0.57 -3.10
C GLN A 32 7.58 -0.36 -3.83
N THR A 33 6.52 -1.00 -3.36
CA THR A 33 5.15 -0.71 -3.79
C THR A 33 4.17 -0.73 -2.62
N THR A 34 2.92 -0.38 -2.87
CA THR A 34 1.86 -0.49 -1.87
C THR A 34 1.16 -1.83 -1.90
N ALA A 35 0.76 -2.39 -0.76
CA ALA A 35 -0.17 -3.51 -0.69
C ALA A 35 -1.15 -3.31 0.46
N ASN A 36 -2.43 -3.62 0.25
CA ASN A 36 -3.52 -3.48 1.22
C ASN A 36 -4.36 -4.76 1.36
N SER A 37 -4.00 -5.84 0.69
CA SER A 37 -4.64 -7.15 0.81
C SER A 37 -3.60 -8.27 0.82
N THR A 38 -4.02 -9.46 1.22
CA THR A 38 -3.19 -10.68 1.13
C THR A 38 -2.75 -10.94 -0.31
N GLU A 39 -3.64 -10.74 -1.28
CA GLU A 39 -3.37 -10.95 -2.70
C GLU A 39 -2.34 -9.94 -3.24
N GLU A 40 -2.52 -8.66 -2.95
CA GLU A 40 -1.59 -7.61 -3.38
C GLU A 40 -0.19 -7.84 -2.80
N ALA A 41 -0.11 -8.19 -1.52
CA ALA A 41 1.16 -8.44 -0.84
C ALA A 41 1.85 -9.69 -1.39
N ALA A 42 1.10 -10.78 -1.64
CA ALA A 42 1.64 -11.98 -2.26
C ALA A 42 2.16 -11.68 -3.68
N ALA A 43 1.41 -10.92 -4.48
CA ALA A 43 1.83 -10.52 -5.82
C ALA A 43 3.13 -9.70 -5.80
N ALA A 44 3.26 -8.74 -4.87
CA ALA A 44 4.48 -7.95 -4.71
C ALA A 44 5.68 -8.83 -4.32
N ARG A 45 5.48 -9.76 -3.38
CA ARG A 45 6.52 -10.72 -2.96
C ARG A 45 6.96 -11.61 -4.13
N ASP A 46 6.01 -12.23 -4.81
CA ASP A 46 6.28 -13.21 -5.86
C ASP A 46 6.91 -12.56 -7.11
N ALA A 47 6.61 -11.27 -7.35
CA ALA A 47 7.26 -10.46 -8.39
C ALA A 47 8.69 -9.99 -8.01
N GLY A 48 9.15 -10.24 -6.79
CA GLY A 48 10.51 -9.92 -6.35
C GLY A 48 10.74 -8.47 -5.95
N LEU A 49 9.69 -7.75 -5.49
CA LEU A 49 9.86 -6.43 -4.88
C LEU A 49 10.66 -6.54 -3.58
N ASP A 50 11.39 -5.49 -3.19
CA ASP A 50 12.18 -5.50 -1.95
C ASP A 50 11.31 -5.18 -0.73
N LEU A 51 10.41 -4.20 -0.84
CA LEU A 51 9.66 -3.62 0.28
C LEU A 51 8.18 -3.42 -0.09
N VAL A 52 7.31 -3.45 0.92
CA VAL A 52 5.89 -3.07 0.77
C VAL A 52 5.49 -2.03 1.82
N MET A 53 4.51 -1.20 1.48
CA MET A 53 3.84 -0.33 2.46
C MET A 53 2.33 -0.33 2.25
N GLY A 54 1.55 0.05 3.24
CA GLY A 54 0.10 -0.09 3.15
C GLY A 54 -0.62 0.44 4.36
N ASN A 55 -1.94 0.53 4.31
CA ASN A 55 -2.72 1.05 5.44
C ASN A 55 -2.51 0.17 6.69
N ALA A 56 -2.26 0.80 7.83
CA ALA A 56 -2.07 0.13 9.11
C ALA A 56 -3.23 -0.83 9.48
N HIS A 57 -4.47 -0.52 9.07
CA HIS A 57 -5.62 -1.40 9.28
C HIS A 57 -5.49 -2.76 8.58
N ASN A 58 -4.69 -2.84 7.51
CA ASN A 58 -4.50 -4.04 6.71
C ASN A 58 -3.24 -4.81 7.07
N THR A 59 -2.53 -4.43 8.14
CA THR A 59 -1.23 -5.01 8.50
C THR A 59 -1.24 -6.54 8.57
N ALA A 60 -2.24 -7.13 9.23
CA ALA A 60 -2.35 -8.59 9.33
C ALA A 60 -2.58 -9.26 7.96
N ALA A 61 -3.37 -8.64 7.07
CA ALA A 61 -3.63 -9.17 5.73
C ALA A 61 -2.37 -9.08 4.86
N VAL A 62 -1.67 -7.94 4.89
CA VAL A 62 -0.40 -7.77 4.19
C VAL A 62 0.65 -8.76 4.68
N ARG A 63 0.78 -8.91 6.01
CA ARG A 63 1.71 -9.88 6.60
C ARG A 63 1.38 -11.32 6.22
N ALA A 64 0.10 -11.68 6.10
CA ALA A 64 -0.30 -13.01 5.63
C ALA A 64 0.12 -13.27 4.16
N GLY A 65 0.04 -12.25 3.30
CA GLY A 65 0.46 -12.36 1.89
C GLY A 65 1.98 -12.33 1.71
N ALA A 66 2.69 -11.56 2.53
CA ALA A 66 4.14 -11.39 2.49
C ALA A 66 4.77 -11.55 3.90
N PRO A 67 4.95 -12.80 4.37
CA PRO A 67 5.34 -13.09 5.76
C PRO A 67 6.74 -12.59 6.14
N ASP A 68 7.63 -12.41 5.17
CA ASP A 68 9.03 -12.07 5.35
C ASP A 68 9.42 -10.70 4.78
N MET A 69 8.59 -10.05 3.96
CA MET A 69 8.94 -8.73 3.41
C MET A 69 8.90 -7.64 4.48
N PHE A 70 9.83 -6.69 4.42
CA PHE A 70 9.80 -5.48 5.22
C PHE A 70 8.54 -4.66 4.88
N PHE A 71 7.70 -4.43 5.89
CA PHE A 71 6.41 -3.75 5.74
C PHE A 71 6.34 -2.46 6.56
N THR A 72 6.07 -1.35 5.87
CA THR A 72 5.76 -0.05 6.50
C THR A 72 4.25 0.17 6.58
N ALA A 73 3.71 0.26 7.79
CA ALA A 73 2.30 0.50 8.05
C ALA A 73 1.97 2.00 8.09
N ALA A 74 1.13 2.47 7.18
CA ALA A 74 0.72 3.86 7.06
C ALA A 74 -0.41 4.21 8.02
N VAL A 75 -0.13 5.13 8.95
CA VAL A 75 -1.08 5.70 9.91
C VAL A 75 -1.60 7.02 9.34
N ALA A 76 -2.68 6.94 8.56
CA ALA A 76 -3.19 8.04 7.75
C ALA A 76 -3.67 9.25 8.57
N LEU A 77 -3.57 10.46 8.00
CA LEU A 77 -3.94 11.69 8.69
C LEU A 77 -5.41 11.73 9.19
N PRO A 78 -6.42 11.39 8.36
CA PRO A 78 -7.83 11.52 8.77
C PRO A 78 -8.28 10.49 9.81
N ASP A 79 -7.64 9.32 9.84
CA ASP A 79 -8.11 8.17 10.63
C ASP A 79 -7.65 8.24 12.10
N PHE A 80 -6.62 9.04 12.40
CA PHE A 80 -5.97 9.09 13.72
C PHE A 80 -5.70 10.54 14.15
N PRO A 81 -6.71 11.29 14.62
CA PRO A 81 -6.64 12.75 14.74
C PRO A 81 -5.69 13.24 15.85
N THR A 82 -5.45 12.45 16.90
CA THR A 82 -4.56 12.83 18.02
C THR A 82 -3.25 12.06 18.01
N GLU A 83 -2.22 12.58 18.69
CA GLU A 83 -0.96 11.85 18.93
C GLU A 83 -1.21 10.50 19.63
N GLY A 84 -2.15 10.46 20.58
CA GLY A 84 -2.54 9.23 21.27
C GLY A 84 -3.20 8.21 20.34
N ASP A 85 -4.01 8.65 19.36
CA ASP A 85 -4.59 7.76 18.34
C ASP A 85 -3.50 7.19 17.44
N VAL A 86 -2.56 8.03 17.01
CA VAL A 86 -1.42 7.63 16.19
C VAL A 86 -0.57 6.59 16.91
N LEU A 87 -0.25 6.84 18.19
CA LEU A 87 0.57 5.92 18.98
C LEU A 87 -0.12 4.57 19.19
N ARG A 88 -1.42 4.57 19.52
CA ARG A 88 -2.22 3.33 19.62
C ARG A 88 -2.24 2.55 18.31
N ALA A 89 -2.43 3.24 17.18
CA ALA A 89 -2.43 2.62 15.86
C ALA A 89 -1.06 2.04 15.50
N ALA A 90 0.01 2.76 15.83
CA ALA A 90 1.39 2.32 15.62
C ALA A 90 1.69 1.03 16.40
N PHE A 91 1.45 1.00 17.72
CA PHE A 91 1.63 -0.22 18.52
C PHE A 91 0.81 -1.39 17.99
N ARG A 92 -0.44 -1.14 17.56
CA ARG A 92 -1.28 -2.18 16.96
C ARG A 92 -0.66 -2.72 15.68
N ALA A 93 -0.21 -1.85 14.78
CA ALA A 93 0.45 -2.26 13.55
C ALA A 93 1.75 -3.05 13.83
N MET A 94 2.59 -2.59 14.76
CA MET A 94 3.82 -3.30 15.14
C MET A 94 3.51 -4.71 15.68
N LYS A 95 2.47 -4.84 16.53
CA LYS A 95 2.00 -6.14 17.04
C LYS A 95 1.47 -7.06 15.93
N ASP A 96 0.74 -6.49 14.97
CA ASP A 96 0.17 -7.22 13.83
C ASP A 96 1.25 -7.55 12.77
N GLY A 97 2.48 -7.09 12.96
CA GLY A 97 3.66 -7.54 12.22
C GLY A 97 4.26 -6.50 11.29
N ALA A 98 3.97 -5.21 11.45
CA ALA A 98 4.69 -4.14 10.77
C ALA A 98 6.15 -4.06 11.24
N ASP A 99 7.05 -3.64 10.35
CA ASP A 99 8.47 -3.42 10.64
C ASP A 99 8.81 -1.94 10.77
N SER A 100 7.89 -1.06 10.35
CA SER A 100 7.97 0.39 10.47
C SER A 100 6.57 1.01 10.41
N VAL A 101 6.43 2.24 10.90
CA VAL A 101 5.22 3.06 10.78
C VAL A 101 5.48 4.28 9.89
N TYR A 102 4.53 4.60 9.02
CA TYR A 102 4.54 5.81 8.22
C TYR A 102 3.59 6.86 8.78
N THR A 103 4.01 8.13 8.75
CA THR A 103 3.17 9.28 9.08
C THR A 103 3.47 10.49 8.18
N GLU A 104 2.40 11.15 7.73
CA GLU A 104 2.48 12.42 6.98
C GLU A 104 2.43 13.66 7.89
N ARG A 105 2.47 13.48 9.21
CA ARG A 105 2.41 14.57 10.21
C ARG A 105 3.79 15.21 10.43
N GLY A 106 3.82 16.27 11.25
CA GLY A 106 5.03 17.01 11.55
C GLY A 106 5.96 16.31 12.55
N PRO A 107 7.13 16.92 12.84
CA PRO A 107 8.14 16.41 13.78
C PRO A 107 7.57 15.94 15.12
N HIS A 108 6.62 16.67 15.71
CA HIS A 108 6.01 16.32 17.01
C HIS A 108 5.45 14.88 17.06
N VAL A 109 4.85 14.38 15.98
CA VAL A 109 4.34 13.00 15.92
C VAL A 109 5.47 11.99 15.72
N VAL A 110 6.49 12.35 14.93
CA VAL A 110 7.67 11.50 14.75
C VAL A 110 8.37 11.31 16.08
N GLU A 111 8.55 12.38 16.86
CA GLU A 111 9.14 12.33 18.21
C GLU A 111 8.35 11.43 19.17
N VAL A 112 7.01 11.49 19.13
CA VAL A 112 6.15 10.63 19.97
C VAL A 112 6.36 9.15 19.65
N LEU A 113 6.49 8.80 18.37
CA LEU A 113 6.71 7.42 17.94
C LEU A 113 8.14 6.95 18.21
N ASP A 114 9.13 7.80 17.95
CA ASP A 114 10.56 7.50 18.15
C ASP A 114 10.90 7.29 19.63
N ARG A 115 10.28 8.04 20.55
CA ARG A 115 10.43 7.84 22.01
C ARG A 115 10.05 6.43 22.50
N GLU A 116 9.26 5.71 21.71
CA GLU A 116 8.84 4.33 21.99
C GLU A 116 9.62 3.32 21.12
N ASP A 117 10.75 3.72 20.53
CA ASP A 117 11.61 2.92 19.64
C ASP A 117 10.91 2.41 18.36
N ILE A 118 9.80 3.03 17.95
CA ILE A 118 9.10 2.68 16.71
C ILE A 118 9.85 3.29 15.52
N THR A 119 10.16 2.48 14.51
CA THR A 119 10.88 2.97 13.33
C THR A 119 9.95 3.78 12.42
N VAL A 120 10.17 5.08 12.30
CA VAL A 120 9.25 5.99 11.59
C VAL A 120 9.72 6.39 10.18
N MET A 121 8.87 6.16 9.18
CA MET A 121 8.95 6.80 7.86
C MET A 121 8.11 8.08 7.86
N CYS A 122 8.74 9.25 7.68
CA CYS A 122 8.01 10.50 7.51
C CYS A 122 7.66 10.74 6.02
N HIS A 123 6.87 11.77 5.73
CA HIS A 123 6.60 12.22 4.35
C HIS A 123 7.05 13.67 4.15
N LEU A 124 7.90 13.91 3.14
CA LEU A 124 8.29 15.24 2.68
C LEU A 124 8.13 15.39 1.15
N GLY A 125 8.04 16.64 0.70
CA GLY A 125 7.71 16.97 -0.69
C GLY A 125 6.22 17.28 -0.84
N LEU A 126 5.59 16.77 -1.91
CA LEU A 126 4.16 16.91 -2.13
C LEU A 126 3.42 15.91 -1.24
N VAL A 127 3.01 16.33 -0.04
CA VAL A 127 2.04 15.58 0.76
C VAL A 127 0.63 15.85 0.19
N PRO A 128 -0.06 14.90 -0.46
CA PRO A 128 -1.29 15.20 -1.22
C PRO A 128 -2.40 15.82 -0.36
N ARG A 129 -2.55 15.34 0.88
CA ARG A 129 -3.52 15.87 1.86
C ARG A 129 -3.23 17.30 2.31
N LYS A 130 -2.02 17.80 2.09
CA LYS A 130 -1.60 19.18 2.39
C LYS A 130 -1.45 20.03 1.13
N SER A 131 -1.94 19.56 -0.02
CA SER A 131 -1.80 20.24 -1.30
C SER A 131 -2.36 21.67 -1.32
N THR A 132 -3.36 21.99 -0.50
CA THR A 132 -3.91 23.35 -0.36
C THR A 132 -2.88 24.35 0.16
N TRP A 133 -1.99 23.93 1.07
CA TRP A 133 -0.87 24.75 1.55
C TRP A 133 0.17 25.03 0.47
N ASN A 134 0.27 24.13 -0.52
CA ASN A 134 1.26 24.20 -1.59
C ASN A 134 0.71 24.81 -2.89
N GLY A 135 -0.57 25.24 -2.91
CA GLY A 135 -1.21 25.78 -4.11
C GLY A 135 -1.55 24.71 -5.15
N GLY A 136 -1.78 23.46 -4.73
CA GLY A 136 -2.20 22.33 -5.56
C GLY A 136 -1.18 21.21 -5.70
N LEU A 137 -1.46 20.28 -6.62
CA LEU A 137 -0.60 19.14 -6.93
C LEU A 137 0.55 19.59 -7.84
N ARG A 138 1.68 19.96 -7.23
CA ARG A 138 2.86 20.45 -7.96
C ARG A 138 4.15 19.89 -7.39
N ALA A 139 5.20 19.95 -8.22
CA ALA A 139 6.54 19.63 -7.75
C ALA A 139 7.08 20.67 -6.74
N ILE A 140 7.86 20.17 -5.79
CA ILE A 140 8.50 20.94 -4.71
C ILE A 140 10.01 21.06 -4.97
N GLY A 141 10.59 22.22 -4.62
CA GLY A 141 12.01 22.51 -4.83
C GLY A 141 12.30 23.07 -6.22
N LYS A 142 11.37 23.84 -6.80
CA LYS A 142 11.55 24.48 -8.12
C LYS A 142 12.44 25.71 -8.04
N THR A 143 12.53 26.34 -6.88
CA THR A 143 13.41 27.48 -6.62
C THR A 143 14.45 27.11 -5.57
N ALA A 144 15.56 27.87 -5.50
CA ALA A 144 16.58 27.67 -4.48
C ALA A 144 16.01 27.83 -3.06
N GLY A 145 15.10 28.79 -2.85
CA GLY A 145 14.41 28.99 -1.56
C GLY A 145 13.62 27.77 -1.13
N GLU A 146 12.75 27.25 -2.01
CA GLU A 146 11.98 26.02 -1.73
C GLU A 146 12.90 24.82 -1.47
N ALA A 147 14.00 24.68 -2.21
CA ALA A 147 14.95 23.59 -2.03
C ALA A 147 15.67 23.66 -0.67
N ILE A 148 16.01 24.87 -0.19
CA ILE A 148 16.60 25.07 1.14
C ILE A 148 15.57 24.79 2.25
N GLU A 149 14.34 25.28 2.11
CA GLU A 149 13.26 24.98 3.08
C GLU A 149 13.00 23.48 3.19
N LEU A 150 12.97 22.80 2.04
CA LEU A 150 12.85 21.35 1.98
C LEU A 150 14.03 20.65 2.66
N TRP A 151 15.27 21.07 2.40
CA TRP A 151 16.44 20.53 3.11
C TRP A 151 16.32 20.71 4.63
N GLN A 152 15.89 21.87 5.11
CA GLN A 152 15.67 22.07 6.55
C GLN A 152 14.52 21.20 7.07
N ALA A 153 13.51 20.88 6.26
CA ALA A 153 12.46 19.95 6.63
C ALA A 153 12.97 18.52 6.80
N PHE A 154 13.87 18.05 5.92
CA PHE A 154 14.56 16.76 6.08
C PHE A 154 15.32 16.73 7.41
N ARG A 155 16.12 17.76 7.70
CA ARG A 155 16.86 17.87 8.96
C ARG A 155 15.96 17.85 10.19
N ARG A 156 14.83 18.56 10.16
CA ARG A 156 13.86 18.53 11.27
C ARG A 156 13.25 17.15 11.49
N MET A 157 13.06 16.35 10.44
CA MET A 157 12.57 14.99 10.58
C MET A 157 13.66 14.03 11.08
N GLU A 158 14.92 14.23 10.67
CA GLU A 158 16.08 13.54 11.23
C GLU A 158 16.21 13.80 12.74
N ASP A 159 16.19 15.08 13.13
CA ASP A 159 16.30 15.50 14.53
C ASP A 159 15.13 14.95 15.37
N ALA A 160 13.97 14.71 14.76
CA ALA A 160 12.79 14.13 15.39
C ALA A 160 12.83 12.60 15.53
N GLY A 161 13.81 11.92 14.93
CA GLY A 161 13.97 10.47 15.02
C GLY A 161 13.45 9.67 13.81
N ALA A 162 13.05 10.31 12.71
CA ALA A 162 12.69 9.57 11.50
C ALA A 162 13.89 8.72 11.02
N PHE A 163 13.66 7.49 10.56
CA PHE A 163 14.72 6.66 9.97
C PHE A 163 14.70 6.69 8.44
N SER A 164 13.53 6.98 7.86
CA SER A 164 13.30 7.03 6.43
C SER A 164 12.27 8.09 6.06
N VAL A 165 12.18 8.39 4.77
CA VAL A 165 11.29 9.42 4.26
C VAL A 165 10.71 9.01 2.92
N GLU A 166 9.39 9.04 2.81
CA GLU A 166 8.71 9.14 1.53
C GLU A 166 8.91 10.56 0.98
N ALA A 167 9.52 10.64 -0.18
CA ALA A 167 9.90 11.85 -0.89
C ALA A 167 9.08 11.96 -2.17
N GLU A 168 7.95 12.65 -2.10
CA GLU A 168 6.97 12.71 -3.19
C GLU A 168 7.13 13.99 -4.05
N VAL A 169 7.25 13.81 -5.37
CA VAL A 169 7.30 14.86 -6.41
C VAL A 169 8.24 16.04 -6.05
N ILE A 170 9.44 15.72 -5.56
CA ILE A 170 10.55 16.67 -5.38
C ILE A 170 11.34 16.77 -6.68
N CYS A 171 11.80 17.96 -7.06
CA CYS A 171 12.65 18.13 -8.24
C CYS A 171 13.89 17.21 -8.19
N ALA A 172 14.08 16.38 -9.22
CA ALA A 172 15.02 15.25 -9.17
C ALA A 172 16.47 15.60 -8.79
N ARG A 173 16.99 16.75 -9.25
CA ARG A 173 18.34 17.22 -8.87
C ARG A 173 18.42 17.62 -7.40
N VAL A 174 17.36 18.21 -6.85
CA VAL A 174 17.26 18.56 -5.43
C VAL A 174 17.18 17.29 -4.60
N MET A 175 16.32 16.35 -4.99
CA MET A 175 16.19 15.06 -4.30
C MET A 175 17.52 14.28 -4.25
N ALA A 176 18.23 14.20 -5.38
CA ALA A 176 19.52 13.52 -5.44
C ALA A 176 20.57 14.14 -4.51
N GLU A 177 20.59 15.48 -4.39
CA GLU A 177 21.52 16.16 -3.51
C GLU A 177 21.15 16.01 -2.03
N ILE A 178 19.86 16.10 -1.68
CA ILE A 178 19.36 15.86 -0.33
C ILE A 178 19.64 14.41 0.10
N SER A 179 19.33 13.43 -0.76
CA SER A 179 19.53 12.00 -0.49
C SER A 179 20.97 11.66 -0.08
N ARG A 180 21.97 12.32 -0.69
CA ARG A 180 23.39 12.13 -0.36
C ARG A 180 23.80 12.71 0.99
N ARG A 181 23.08 13.70 1.49
CA ARG A 181 23.43 14.47 2.69
C ARG A 181 22.65 14.04 3.93
N THR A 182 21.39 13.65 3.74
CA THR A 182 20.55 13.14 4.81
C THR A 182 20.99 11.73 5.21
N THR A 183 20.82 11.41 6.49
CA THR A 183 20.90 10.09 7.10
C THR A 183 19.64 9.25 6.85
N LEU A 184 18.51 9.87 6.49
CA LEU A 184 17.26 9.17 6.20
C LEU A 184 17.41 8.27 4.98
N VAL A 185 16.88 7.05 5.06
CA VAL A 185 16.67 6.22 3.86
C VAL A 185 15.58 6.88 3.02
N THR A 186 15.88 7.26 1.79
CA THR A 186 14.98 8.07 0.97
C THR A 186 14.18 7.21 -0.01
N SER A 187 12.85 7.25 0.09
CA SER A 187 11.92 6.57 -0.82
C SER A 187 11.34 7.56 -1.83
N SER A 188 11.80 7.48 -3.07
CA SER A 188 11.46 8.43 -4.12
C SER A 188 10.19 8.01 -4.86
N LEU A 189 9.15 8.83 -4.77
CA LEU A 189 7.93 8.71 -5.56
C LEU A 189 7.81 9.94 -6.46
N GLY A 190 8.08 9.77 -7.75
CA GLY A 190 8.12 10.90 -8.69
C GLY A 190 9.25 11.92 -8.44
N SER A 191 10.21 11.61 -7.57
CA SER A 191 11.33 12.49 -7.20
C SER A 191 12.66 12.14 -7.90
N GLY A 192 12.59 11.36 -8.99
CA GLY A 192 13.74 10.89 -9.76
C GLY A 192 14.50 9.73 -9.10
N SER A 193 15.51 9.19 -9.78
CA SER A 193 16.25 7.99 -9.35
C SER A 193 17.28 8.23 -8.24
N GLY A 194 17.41 9.47 -7.77
CA GLY A 194 18.37 9.87 -6.74
C GLY A 194 18.05 9.36 -5.33
N GLY A 195 16.81 8.92 -5.07
CA GLY A 195 16.43 8.31 -3.79
C GLY A 195 16.90 6.86 -3.65
N ASP A 196 17.07 6.36 -2.43
CA ASP A 196 17.58 5.01 -2.12
C ASP A 196 16.60 3.89 -2.50
N ILE A 197 15.31 4.17 -2.40
CA ILE A 197 14.21 3.31 -2.81
C ILE A 197 13.46 3.99 -3.97
N ILE A 198 13.11 3.23 -5.00
CA ILE A 198 12.15 3.67 -6.03
C ILE A 198 10.78 3.15 -5.64
N TYR A 199 9.84 4.05 -5.46
CA TYR A 199 8.51 3.75 -4.97
C TYR A 199 7.43 4.18 -5.96
N LEU A 200 6.45 3.30 -6.17
CA LEU A 200 5.22 3.62 -6.89
C LEU A 200 4.05 2.81 -6.32
N PHE A 201 2.84 3.38 -6.35
CA PHE A 201 1.64 2.68 -5.91
C PHE A 201 1.34 1.47 -6.82
N GLN A 202 0.88 0.36 -6.23
CA GLN A 202 0.65 -0.88 -6.97
C GLN A 202 -0.48 -0.73 -8.00
N ASN A 203 -1.54 0.01 -7.67
CA ASN A 203 -2.62 0.34 -8.59
C ASN A 203 -2.13 1.12 -9.84
N ASP A 204 -1.14 2.00 -9.68
CA ASP A 204 -0.50 2.73 -10.77
C ASP A 204 0.38 1.79 -11.62
N ILE A 205 1.20 0.95 -10.97
CA ILE A 205 2.03 -0.06 -11.65
C ILE A 205 1.16 -1.01 -12.48
N CYS A 206 0.06 -1.49 -11.91
CA CYS A 206 -0.84 -2.45 -12.55
C CYS A 206 -1.84 -1.81 -13.53
N GLY A 207 -1.89 -0.48 -13.63
CA GLY A 207 -2.79 0.24 -14.54
C GLY A 207 -4.26 0.03 -14.20
N GLU A 208 -4.62 0.22 -12.93
CA GLU A 208 -6.00 0.05 -12.45
C GLU A 208 -6.90 1.26 -12.72
N GLN A 209 -6.29 2.43 -12.89
CA GLN A 209 -6.97 3.66 -13.27
C GLN A 209 -6.90 3.86 -14.79
N PRO A 210 -7.88 4.54 -15.40
CA PRO A 210 -7.88 4.82 -16.84
C PRO A 210 -6.68 5.70 -17.25
N GLU A 211 -6.24 6.59 -16.36
CA GLU A 211 -5.11 7.48 -16.57
C GLU A 211 -4.15 7.37 -15.38
N SER A 212 -2.85 7.33 -15.68
CA SER A 212 -1.80 7.38 -14.65
C SER A 212 -1.40 8.82 -14.35
N PRO A 213 -1.03 9.15 -13.10
CA PRO A 213 -0.42 10.44 -12.81
C PRO A 213 0.91 10.58 -13.59
N ARG A 214 1.31 11.83 -13.88
CA ARG A 214 2.50 12.13 -14.71
C ARG A 214 3.79 11.41 -14.25
N HIS A 215 3.93 11.17 -12.95
CA HIS A 215 5.13 10.56 -12.36
C HIS A 215 5.07 9.03 -12.26
N ALA A 216 3.99 8.41 -12.74
CA ALA A 216 3.78 6.98 -12.77
C ALA A 216 3.90 6.42 -14.20
N ARG A 217 4.16 5.12 -14.29
CA ARG A 217 4.07 4.35 -15.52
C ARG A 217 3.36 3.04 -15.20
N ALA A 218 2.26 2.77 -15.91
CA ALA A 218 1.62 1.47 -15.88
C ALA A 218 2.44 0.44 -16.69
N PHE A 219 2.59 -0.74 -16.12
CA PHE A 219 3.19 -1.94 -16.73
C PHE A 219 2.13 -3.00 -17.04
N GLY A 220 0.91 -2.84 -16.50
CA GLY A 220 -0.28 -3.63 -16.82
C GLY A 220 -1.46 -2.75 -17.26
N ASN A 221 -2.60 -3.39 -17.52
CA ASN A 221 -3.87 -2.70 -17.79
C ASN A 221 -5.03 -3.46 -17.14
N LEU A 222 -5.04 -3.47 -15.80
CA LEU A 222 -6.13 -4.05 -15.02
C LEU A 222 -7.44 -3.29 -15.21
N HIS A 223 -7.40 -1.99 -15.54
CA HIS A 223 -8.59 -1.21 -15.87
C HIS A 223 -9.39 -1.85 -17.02
N ALA A 224 -8.73 -2.12 -18.16
CA ALA A 224 -9.38 -2.73 -19.32
C ALA A 224 -9.91 -4.15 -19.02
N LEU A 225 -9.21 -4.92 -18.18
CA LEU A 225 -9.68 -6.22 -17.72
C LEU A 225 -10.95 -6.10 -16.88
N LYS A 226 -10.99 -5.16 -15.92
CA LYS A 226 -12.18 -4.89 -15.09
C LYS A 226 -13.37 -4.45 -15.95
N GLU A 227 -13.16 -3.60 -16.96
CA GLU A 227 -14.23 -3.21 -17.87
C GLU A 227 -14.79 -4.39 -18.67
N ARG A 228 -13.92 -5.27 -19.20
CA ARG A 228 -14.37 -6.51 -19.85
C ARG A 228 -15.17 -7.40 -18.91
N MET A 229 -14.72 -7.58 -17.67
CA MET A 229 -15.44 -8.36 -16.65
C MET A 229 -16.81 -7.77 -16.31
N LYS A 230 -16.95 -6.44 -16.30
CA LYS A 230 -18.25 -5.78 -16.07
C LYS A 230 -19.23 -6.05 -17.20
N VAL A 231 -18.75 -5.98 -18.45
CA VAL A 231 -19.56 -6.29 -19.64
C VAL A 231 -19.99 -7.75 -19.63
N GLU A 232 -19.04 -8.67 -19.43
CA GLU A 232 -19.29 -10.11 -19.40
C GLU A 232 -20.31 -10.48 -18.31
N ARG A 233 -20.13 -9.94 -17.09
CA ARG A 233 -21.06 -10.17 -15.98
C ARG A 233 -22.46 -9.71 -16.32
N ARG A 234 -22.62 -8.56 -16.98
CA ARG A 234 -23.94 -8.06 -17.38
C ARG A 234 -24.56 -8.96 -18.45
N ALA A 235 -23.79 -9.37 -19.45
CA ALA A 235 -24.26 -10.25 -20.52
C ALA A 235 -24.76 -11.59 -19.94
N ALA A 236 -23.94 -12.27 -19.14
CA ALA A 236 -24.29 -13.53 -18.51
C ALA A 236 -25.57 -13.44 -17.67
N LEU A 237 -25.73 -12.37 -16.87
CA LEU A 237 -26.95 -12.15 -16.08
C LEU A 237 -28.17 -11.85 -16.95
N ALA A 238 -28.00 -11.16 -18.09
CA ALA A 238 -29.08 -10.86 -19.01
C ALA A 238 -29.55 -12.13 -19.76
N ASP A 239 -28.61 -12.97 -20.19
CA ASP A 239 -28.90 -14.25 -20.85
C ASP A 239 -29.61 -15.20 -19.90
N PHE A 240 -29.12 -15.35 -18.67
CA PHE A 240 -29.81 -16.09 -17.61
C PHE A 240 -31.25 -15.58 -17.41
N ALA A 241 -31.43 -14.26 -17.27
CA ALA A 241 -32.75 -13.69 -17.06
C ALA A 241 -33.70 -13.88 -18.26
N LYS A 242 -33.15 -13.90 -19.48
CA LYS A 242 -33.90 -14.17 -20.71
C LYS A 242 -34.35 -15.63 -20.75
N GLU A 243 -33.45 -16.57 -20.51
CA GLU A 243 -33.75 -18.00 -20.55
C GLU A 243 -34.72 -18.41 -19.43
N ALA A 244 -34.53 -17.89 -18.22
CA ALA A 244 -35.42 -18.14 -17.09
C ALA A 244 -36.85 -17.63 -17.34
N ARG A 245 -36.99 -16.42 -17.90
CA ARG A 245 -38.31 -15.86 -18.26
C ARG A 245 -38.92 -16.51 -19.50
N GLY A 246 -38.07 -16.99 -20.41
CA GLY A 246 -38.49 -17.72 -21.60
C GLY A 246 -38.89 -19.17 -21.32
N GLY A 247 -38.65 -19.67 -20.11
CA GLY A 247 -38.94 -21.06 -19.73
C GLY A 247 -37.99 -22.08 -20.36
N THR A 248 -36.85 -21.64 -20.91
CA THR A 248 -35.81 -22.55 -21.42
C THR A 248 -34.79 -22.93 -20.36
N PHE A 249 -34.72 -22.16 -19.26
CA PHE A 249 -33.99 -22.50 -18.05
C PHE A 249 -34.94 -22.51 -16.84
N PRO A 250 -34.84 -23.50 -15.92
CA PRO A 250 -34.02 -24.69 -16.06
C PRO A 250 -34.59 -25.65 -17.13
N GLY A 251 -33.69 -26.26 -17.90
CA GLY A 251 -33.98 -27.36 -18.81
C GLY A 251 -33.91 -28.74 -18.12
N PRO A 252 -34.11 -29.83 -18.88
CA PRO A 252 -34.17 -31.20 -18.32
C PRO A 252 -32.93 -31.63 -17.55
N ASP A 253 -31.73 -31.25 -17.99
CA ASP A 253 -30.46 -31.60 -17.30
C ASP A 253 -30.24 -30.78 -16.01
N GLU A 254 -31.06 -29.76 -15.77
CA GLU A 254 -30.94 -28.79 -14.69
C GLU A 254 -32.05 -28.94 -13.65
N ILE A 255 -32.94 -29.93 -13.82
CA ILE A 255 -34.00 -30.29 -12.87
C ILE A 255 -33.77 -31.70 -12.33
N ALA A 256 -34.11 -31.89 -11.05
CA ALA A 256 -34.19 -33.23 -10.47
C ALA A 256 -35.60 -33.78 -10.66
N ASP A 257 -35.71 -35.07 -10.97
CA ASP A 257 -36.99 -35.73 -11.22
C ASP A 257 -37.42 -36.63 -10.04
N ILE A 258 -38.72 -36.92 -9.96
CA ILE A 258 -39.31 -37.89 -9.04
C ILE A 258 -39.93 -39.02 -9.84
N ALA A 259 -39.70 -40.27 -9.45
CA ALA A 259 -40.35 -41.41 -10.09
C ALA A 259 -41.89 -41.29 -9.96
N ASP A 260 -42.61 -41.50 -11.06
CA ASP A 260 -44.06 -41.32 -11.14
C ASP A 260 -44.84 -41.98 -9.99
N ALA A 261 -44.40 -43.18 -9.57
CA ALA A 261 -45.04 -43.94 -8.50
C ALA A 261 -44.92 -43.26 -7.12
N GLU A 262 -43.81 -42.57 -6.83
CA GLU A 262 -43.62 -41.84 -5.59
C GLU A 262 -44.35 -40.49 -5.61
N TYR A 263 -44.44 -39.84 -6.79
CA TYR A 263 -45.21 -38.62 -6.97
C TYR A 263 -46.72 -38.84 -6.74
N ALA A 264 -47.28 -39.94 -7.24
CA ALA A 264 -48.69 -40.28 -7.01
C ALA A 264 -49.02 -40.44 -5.51
N LYS A 265 -48.17 -41.16 -4.76
CA LYS A 265 -48.31 -41.30 -3.30
C LYS A 265 -48.23 -39.97 -2.56
N PHE A 266 -47.39 -39.05 -3.04
CA PHE A 266 -47.30 -37.70 -2.49
C PHE A 266 -48.62 -36.94 -2.66
N LEU A 267 -49.23 -36.97 -3.84
CA LEU A 267 -50.51 -36.31 -4.10
C LEU A 267 -51.66 -36.87 -3.25
N GLU A 268 -51.73 -38.18 -3.06
CA GLU A 268 -52.74 -38.82 -2.18
C GLU A 268 -52.65 -38.35 -0.74
N ARG A 269 -51.44 -38.04 -0.25
CA ARG A 269 -51.22 -37.56 1.12
C ARG A 269 -51.51 -36.07 1.31
N LEU A 270 -51.69 -35.31 0.23
CA LEU A 270 -52.06 -33.90 0.27
C LEU A 270 -53.58 -33.67 0.24
N ALA A 271 -54.35 -34.67 -0.23
CA ALA A 271 -55.81 -34.63 -0.31
C ALA A 271 -56.47 -34.91 1.04
#